data_AF-A0A165DGK0-F1
#
_entry.id   AF-A0A165DGK0-F1
#
_cell.length_a   1.000
_cell.length_b   1.000
_cell.length_c   1.000
_cell.angle_alpha   90.00
_cell.angle_beta   90.00
_cell.angle_gamma   90.00
#
_symmetry.space_group_name_H-M   'P 1'
#
loop_
_entity.id
_entity.type
_entity.pdbx_description
1 polymer ?
#
loop_
_entity_poly.entity_id
_entity_poly.type
_entity_poly.pdbx_seq_one_letter_code
_entity_poly.pdbx_strand_id
1 'polypeptide(L)'
;MWLKARGNENILHYIGTVQLTVYNEATSLWLISPYMRNGDLNAVLSDPSRRHLCDQEHVERYLGQVLSGLAFLHSPTVGIVHGDIKADNIYITDAENAVIADFGLSRNLERQDGDMTTALEIRTYGNFRTIAPEHLVHGVKVHGEVIPRLSSTAPALKLEPLSKSIANDIWGTGMLILHMFSRTVPWTQVKNLAEVTELASAGLRPPFPGHDAVRRGLGFLKWRLCHDCWNQLPALRPSAKVLLRLLHDGAQELLPATILDIDAAIACEVPELTSQIRAMGTPVRRSGYDLLPGLWRPNEMEGRGIEVMLLRREDSIRAQGVSSTSSFKDELLHWKRVCHDNLLALHGRCFISGMWFAVHDDLDCFEDWIAKIDRAGSDEEEGISVRVALLKLLYDIASALEFLHMQTPPIVHGDVQLRHVYIGKPRSTKLVLVRYTQYARLGGFAHMRSLQAGSSDGSPLVWDDVQAFGHLLRKVLEHRFGFSPGLGNDLPDVPNEAALIHDGCVRRFMSISQARDRLRELIASLSSEEM
;
A
#
# COMPACT_ATOMS: atom_id res chain seq x y z
N MET A 1 -14.68 21.65 -24.94
CA MET A 1 -14.60 20.38 -24.20
C MET A 1 -15.96 19.73 -24.07
N TRP A 2 -16.91 20.36 -23.38
CA TRP A 2 -18.28 19.88 -23.19
C TRP A 2 -18.96 19.31 -24.46
N LEU A 3 -18.89 20.01 -25.60
CA LEU A 3 -19.46 19.52 -26.86
C LEU A 3 -18.77 18.27 -27.43
N LYS A 4 -17.46 18.10 -27.21
CA LYS A 4 -16.71 16.90 -27.63
C LYS A 4 -16.97 15.72 -26.70
N ALA A 5 -17.17 16.00 -25.41
CA ALA A 5 -17.45 15.01 -24.38
C ALA A 5 -18.93 14.58 -24.33
N ARG A 6 -19.77 15.09 -25.23
CA ARG A 6 -21.20 14.76 -25.28
C ARG A 6 -21.42 13.28 -25.64
N GLY A 7 -22.44 12.67 -25.05
CA GLY A 7 -22.92 11.33 -25.42
C GLY A 7 -22.40 10.18 -24.55
N ASN A 8 -21.60 10.45 -23.52
CA ASN A 8 -21.28 9.47 -22.49
C ASN A 8 -22.11 9.74 -21.22
N GLU A 9 -22.73 8.70 -20.67
CA GLU A 9 -23.61 8.79 -19.50
C GLU A 9 -22.89 9.14 -18.19
N ASN A 10 -21.58 8.92 -18.13
CA ASN A 10 -20.75 9.22 -16.96
C ASN A 10 -20.05 10.59 -17.06
N ILE A 11 -20.46 11.43 -18.01
CA ILE A 11 -20.01 12.83 -18.14
C ILE A 11 -21.20 13.77 -17.93
N LEU A 12 -21.02 14.82 -17.13
CA LEU A 12 -22.09 15.79 -16.88
C LEU A 12 -22.61 16.39 -18.20
N HIS A 13 -23.93 16.35 -18.38
CA HIS A 13 -24.55 16.81 -19.61
C HIS A 13 -24.51 18.34 -19.71
N TYR A 14 -23.97 18.82 -20.82
CA TYR A 14 -24.02 20.23 -21.19
C TYR A 14 -25.27 20.55 -21.99
N ILE A 15 -26.12 21.43 -21.46
CA ILE A 15 -27.37 21.87 -22.09
C ILE A 15 -27.10 23.06 -23.00
N GLY A 16 -26.34 24.05 -22.54
CA GLY A 16 -26.13 25.30 -23.27
C GLY A 16 -25.39 26.35 -22.45
N THR A 17 -25.33 27.56 -22.99
CA THR A 17 -24.79 28.75 -22.30
C THR A 17 -25.82 29.84 -22.22
N VAL A 18 -25.70 30.69 -21.21
CA VAL A 18 -26.48 31.93 -21.09
C VAL A 18 -25.58 33.06 -20.63
N GLN A 19 -25.81 34.26 -21.15
CA GLN A 19 -25.17 35.46 -20.62
C GLN A 19 -26.11 36.09 -19.60
N LEU A 20 -25.63 36.24 -18.36
CA LEU A 20 -26.40 36.82 -17.27
C LEU A 20 -25.61 37.94 -16.63
N THR A 21 -26.33 38.99 -16.26
CA THR A 21 -25.85 40.08 -15.41
C THR A 21 -26.47 39.86 -14.04
N VAL A 22 -25.65 39.50 -13.05
CA VAL A 22 -26.12 39.22 -11.69
C VAL A 22 -25.55 40.30 -10.77
N TYR A 23 -26.36 40.82 -9.84
CA TYR A 23 -25.95 41.77 -8.79
C TYR A 23 -25.20 43.05 -9.25
N ASN A 24 -25.57 43.65 -10.39
CA ASN A 24 -24.90 44.83 -10.96
C ASN A 24 -23.41 44.61 -11.33
N GLU A 25 -22.97 43.36 -11.48
CA GLU A 25 -21.63 43.03 -11.97
C GLU A 25 -21.56 43.02 -13.51
N ALA A 26 -20.37 42.77 -14.06
CA ALA A 26 -20.17 42.63 -15.50
C ALA A 26 -20.94 41.41 -16.05
N THR A 27 -21.53 41.55 -17.24
CA THR A 27 -22.16 40.43 -17.96
C THR A 27 -21.17 39.30 -18.13
N SER A 28 -21.51 38.13 -17.56
CA SER A 28 -20.66 36.94 -17.57
C SER A 28 -21.35 35.81 -18.32
N LEU A 29 -20.55 34.92 -18.93
CA LEU A 29 -21.04 33.71 -19.59
C LEU A 29 -21.19 32.58 -18.58
N TRP A 30 -22.37 31.98 -18.52
CA TRP A 30 -22.70 30.87 -17.63
C TRP A 30 -22.94 29.59 -18.43
N LEU A 31 -22.53 28.46 -17.87
CA LEU A 31 -22.81 27.12 -18.41
C LEU A 31 -24.07 26.57 -17.77
N ILE A 32 -24.91 25.92 -18.57
CA ILE A 32 -26.15 25.28 -18.13
C ILE A 32 -25.98 23.76 -18.21
N SER A 33 -26.25 23.08 -17.09
CA SER A 33 -26.29 21.62 -16.97
C SER A 33 -27.47 21.20 -16.07
N PRO A 34 -27.90 19.92 -16.11
CA PRO A 34 -28.87 19.42 -15.15
C PRO A 34 -28.35 19.60 -13.72
N TYR A 35 -29.24 19.97 -12.80
CA TYR A 35 -28.93 20.07 -11.38
C TYR A 35 -28.95 18.68 -10.74
N MET A 36 -27.92 18.37 -9.96
CA MET A 36 -27.75 17.07 -9.28
C MET A 36 -28.12 17.22 -7.81
N ARG A 37 -29.30 16.73 -7.38
CA ARG A 37 -29.78 16.94 -5.99
C ARG A 37 -28.90 16.25 -4.97
N ASN A 38 -28.26 15.16 -5.38
CA ASN A 38 -27.35 14.44 -4.51
C ASN A 38 -25.98 15.14 -4.36
N GLY A 39 -25.73 16.25 -5.07
CA GLY A 39 -24.49 17.02 -4.96
C GLY A 39 -23.27 16.25 -5.43
N ASP A 40 -22.10 16.69 -5.00
CA ASP A 40 -20.82 16.05 -5.31
C ASP A 40 -20.50 14.89 -4.35
N LEU A 41 -19.59 14.02 -4.80
CA LEU A 41 -19.17 12.83 -4.08
C LEU A 41 -18.44 13.18 -2.78
N ASN A 42 -17.74 14.32 -2.70
CA ASN A 42 -17.09 14.74 -1.45
C ASN A 42 -18.13 15.04 -0.36
N ALA A 43 -19.21 15.74 -0.70
CA ALA A 43 -20.34 15.97 0.20
C ALA A 43 -21.04 14.66 0.61
N VAL A 44 -21.22 13.72 -0.33
CA VAL A 44 -21.79 12.39 -0.04
C VAL A 44 -20.93 11.57 0.93
N LEU A 45 -19.60 11.58 0.76
CA LEU A 45 -18.67 10.82 1.60
C LEU A 45 -18.50 11.44 3.00
N SER A 46 -18.61 12.76 3.11
CA SER A 46 -18.36 13.50 4.35
C SER A 46 -19.57 13.56 5.28
N ASP A 47 -20.79 13.38 4.77
CA ASP A 47 -22.03 13.49 5.54
C ASP A 47 -22.52 12.13 6.07
N PRO A 48 -22.49 11.88 7.40
CA PRO A 48 -22.95 10.63 7.99
C PRO A 48 -24.44 10.34 7.76
N SER A 49 -25.26 11.35 7.51
CA SER A 49 -26.69 11.17 7.22
C SER A 49 -26.93 10.56 5.82
N ARG A 50 -25.91 10.64 4.94
CA ARG A 50 -25.97 10.18 3.54
C ARG A 50 -25.33 8.80 3.33
N ARG A 51 -25.19 8.02 4.42
CA ARG A 51 -24.58 6.68 4.40
C ARG A 51 -25.21 5.71 3.41
N HIS A 52 -26.50 5.85 3.11
CA HIS A 52 -27.20 5.03 2.11
C HIS A 52 -26.65 5.24 0.69
N LEU A 53 -26.03 6.38 0.39
CA LEU A 53 -25.42 6.69 -0.91
C LEU A 53 -23.94 6.32 -0.98
N CYS A 54 -23.33 5.83 0.11
CA CYS A 54 -21.90 5.55 0.18
C CYS A 54 -21.58 4.22 0.88
N ASP A 55 -22.49 3.25 0.82
CA ASP A 55 -22.13 1.86 1.10
C ASP A 55 -21.12 1.33 0.06
N GLN A 56 -20.61 0.13 0.31
CA GLN A 56 -19.57 -0.44 -0.55
C GLN A 56 -20.03 -0.60 -2.00
N GLU A 57 -21.26 -1.05 -2.23
CA GLU A 57 -21.79 -1.31 -3.57
C GLU A 57 -21.90 0.00 -4.37
N HIS A 58 -22.41 1.06 -3.75
CA HIS A 58 -22.50 2.38 -4.37
C HIS A 58 -21.12 2.92 -4.73
N VAL A 59 -20.17 2.89 -3.79
CA VAL A 59 -18.84 3.43 -4.01
C VAL A 59 -18.09 2.65 -5.09
N GLU A 60 -18.23 1.33 -5.14
CA GLU A 60 -17.66 0.49 -6.20
C GLU A 60 -18.28 0.81 -7.58
N ARG A 61 -19.61 1.00 -7.64
CA ARG A 61 -20.32 1.40 -8.86
C ARG A 61 -19.87 2.78 -9.35
N TYR A 62 -19.76 3.76 -8.45
CA TYR A 62 -19.28 5.10 -8.79
C TYR A 62 -17.86 5.06 -9.34
N LEU A 63 -16.97 4.24 -8.77
CA LEU A 63 -15.60 4.12 -9.26
C LEU A 63 -15.57 3.56 -10.69
N GLY A 64 -16.37 2.52 -10.97
CA GLY A 64 -16.52 1.97 -12.33
C GLY A 64 -17.04 3.02 -13.32
N GLN A 65 -18.04 3.80 -12.92
CA GLN A 65 -18.62 4.87 -13.74
C GLN A 65 -17.63 6.00 -14.02
N VAL A 66 -16.88 6.46 -13.01
CA VAL A 66 -15.83 7.46 -13.19
C VAL A 66 -14.75 6.96 -14.14
N LEU A 67 -14.29 5.71 -13.99
CA LEU A 67 -13.28 5.15 -14.88
C LEU A 67 -13.79 4.96 -16.30
N SER A 68 -15.06 4.59 -16.49
CA SER A 68 -15.74 4.53 -17.78
C SER A 68 -15.76 5.90 -18.47
N GLY A 69 -16.24 6.95 -17.76
CA GLY A 69 -16.24 8.31 -18.27
C GLY A 69 -14.85 8.82 -18.60
N LEU A 70 -13.86 8.56 -17.74
CA LEU A 70 -12.49 8.98 -17.95
C LEU A 70 -11.83 8.25 -19.14
N ALA A 71 -12.07 6.94 -19.30
CA ALA A 71 -11.61 6.17 -20.45
C ALA A 71 -12.20 6.70 -21.77
N PHE A 72 -13.47 7.14 -21.74
CA PHE A 72 -14.10 7.81 -22.88
C PHE A 72 -13.41 9.15 -23.20
N LEU A 73 -13.16 10.02 -22.21
CA LEU A 73 -12.46 11.29 -22.43
C LEU A 73 -11.06 11.09 -23.03
N HIS A 74 -10.32 10.11 -22.51
CA HIS A 74 -8.95 9.79 -22.94
C HIS A 74 -8.88 9.05 -24.28
N SER A 75 -10.01 8.62 -24.84
CA SER A 75 -10.04 7.89 -26.10
C SER A 75 -9.49 8.74 -27.25
N PRO A 76 -8.85 8.14 -28.27
CA PRO A 76 -8.32 8.88 -29.42
C PRO A 76 -9.36 9.72 -30.16
N THR A 77 -10.64 9.34 -30.10
CA THR A 77 -11.74 10.04 -30.76
C THR A 77 -12.20 11.29 -30.02
N VAL A 78 -12.11 11.29 -28.68
CA VAL A 78 -12.50 12.44 -27.84
C VAL A 78 -11.29 13.33 -27.55
N GLY A 79 -10.19 12.71 -27.12
CA GLY A 79 -8.88 13.33 -26.94
C GLY A 79 -8.86 14.44 -25.90
N ILE A 80 -9.55 14.27 -24.77
CA ILE A 80 -9.64 15.26 -23.69
C ILE A 80 -8.87 14.77 -22.46
N VAL A 81 -8.03 15.62 -21.90
CA VAL A 81 -7.51 15.49 -20.53
C VAL A 81 -8.40 16.33 -19.62
N HIS A 82 -8.91 15.75 -18.53
CA HIS A 82 -9.75 16.46 -17.57
C HIS A 82 -8.96 17.50 -16.76
N GLY A 83 -7.85 17.07 -16.18
CA GLY A 83 -6.87 17.88 -15.48
C GLY A 83 -7.13 18.14 -13.98
N ASP A 84 -8.20 17.59 -13.40
CA ASP A 84 -8.58 17.83 -12.00
C ASP A 84 -9.54 16.75 -11.46
N ILE A 85 -9.19 15.49 -11.63
CA ILE A 85 -9.98 14.37 -11.10
C ILE A 85 -9.89 14.35 -9.57
N LYS A 86 -11.03 14.59 -8.91
CA LYS A 86 -11.21 14.57 -7.44
C LYS A 86 -12.70 14.46 -7.10
N ALA A 87 -13.01 14.14 -5.85
CA ALA A 87 -14.38 13.87 -5.40
C ALA A 87 -15.33 15.08 -5.57
N ASP A 88 -14.83 16.32 -5.45
CA ASP A 88 -15.62 17.55 -5.67
C ASP A 88 -16.11 17.71 -7.12
N ASN A 89 -15.41 17.08 -8.07
CA ASN A 89 -15.72 17.14 -9.49
C ASN A 89 -16.49 15.90 -9.97
N ILE A 90 -16.89 15.01 -9.06
CA ILE A 90 -17.75 13.87 -9.35
C ILE A 90 -19.11 14.15 -8.74
N TYR A 91 -20.15 14.31 -9.56
CA TYR A 91 -21.51 14.52 -9.07
C TYR A 91 -22.29 13.21 -9.04
N ILE A 92 -23.17 13.08 -8.05
CA ILE A 92 -24.12 11.97 -7.95
C ILE A 92 -25.46 12.45 -8.49
N THR A 93 -25.94 11.76 -9.52
CA THR A 93 -27.23 12.06 -10.15
C THR A 93 -28.39 11.69 -9.24
N ASP A 94 -29.59 12.18 -9.57
CA ASP A 94 -30.84 11.79 -8.87
C ASP A 94 -31.12 10.28 -8.99
N ALA A 95 -30.55 9.61 -9.98
CA ALA A 95 -30.62 8.15 -10.17
C ALA A 95 -29.43 7.40 -9.54
N GLU A 96 -28.68 8.05 -8.63
CA GLU A 96 -27.57 7.45 -7.88
C GLU A 96 -26.48 6.86 -8.78
N ASN A 97 -26.13 7.62 -9.82
CA ASN A 97 -24.99 7.34 -10.70
C ASN A 97 -23.98 8.50 -10.67
N ALA A 98 -22.70 8.18 -10.80
CA ALA A 98 -21.62 9.15 -10.83
C ALA A 98 -21.39 9.72 -12.23
N VAL A 99 -21.21 11.04 -12.30
CA VAL A 99 -20.83 11.77 -13.51
C VAL A 99 -19.64 12.69 -13.25
N ILE A 100 -18.69 12.72 -14.18
CA ILE A 100 -17.55 13.63 -14.15
C ILE A 100 -18.00 15.02 -14.61
N ALA A 101 -17.65 16.04 -13.83
CA ALA A 101 -17.99 17.43 -14.07
C ALA A 101 -16.75 18.34 -13.96
N ASP A 102 -16.94 19.62 -14.25
CA ASP A 102 -15.93 20.68 -14.17
C ASP A 102 -14.72 20.50 -15.11
N PHE A 103 -14.94 20.87 -16.37
CA PHE A 103 -13.90 20.94 -17.40
C PHE A 103 -13.12 22.27 -17.37
N GLY A 104 -13.19 23.05 -16.29
CA GLY A 104 -12.50 24.35 -16.17
C GLY A 104 -10.98 24.27 -16.34
N LEU A 105 -10.43 23.08 -16.16
CA LEU A 105 -8.99 22.78 -16.28
C LEU A 105 -8.65 21.81 -17.42
N SER A 106 -9.63 21.48 -18.27
CA SER A 106 -9.47 20.46 -19.31
C SER A 106 -8.81 20.97 -20.59
N ARG A 107 -8.14 20.06 -21.31
CA ARG A 107 -7.47 20.38 -22.59
C ARG A 107 -7.59 19.27 -23.64
N ASN A 108 -7.36 19.62 -24.91
CA ASN A 108 -7.24 18.64 -25.99
C ASN A 108 -5.84 18.00 -25.96
N LEU A 109 -5.75 16.75 -26.43
CA LEU A 109 -4.49 16.03 -26.63
C LEU A 109 -3.76 16.51 -27.88
N GLU A 110 -4.49 16.78 -28.95
CA GLU A 110 -3.97 17.37 -30.18
C GLU A 110 -3.72 18.87 -29.95
N ARG A 111 -2.47 19.25 -29.71
CA ARG A 111 -2.02 20.64 -29.81
C ARG A 111 -1.72 20.94 -31.27
N GLN A 112 -2.20 22.07 -31.78
CA GLN A 112 -1.64 22.67 -33.00
C GLN A 112 -0.50 23.61 -32.60
N ASP A 113 0.58 23.64 -33.40
CA ASP A 113 1.66 24.60 -33.24
C ASP A 113 1.09 26.02 -33.34
N GLY A 114 1.07 26.75 -32.22
CA GLY A 114 0.48 28.09 -32.11
C GLY A 114 -0.59 28.25 -31.03
N ASP A 115 -1.08 27.17 -30.42
CA ASP A 115 -1.98 27.27 -29.25
C ASP A 115 -1.27 27.96 -28.08
N MET A 116 -1.89 29.01 -27.51
CA MET A 116 -1.34 29.69 -26.33
C MET A 116 -1.06 28.66 -25.23
N THR A 117 0.19 28.64 -24.74
CA THR A 117 0.49 27.85 -23.54
C THR A 117 -0.45 28.26 -22.42
N THR A 118 -1.16 27.30 -21.82
CA THR A 118 -2.08 27.53 -20.72
C THR A 118 -1.35 28.34 -19.64
N ALA A 119 -1.93 29.43 -19.13
CA ALA A 119 -1.24 30.30 -18.16
C ALA A 119 -0.66 29.48 -17.00
N LEU A 120 0.53 29.86 -16.49
CA LEU A 120 1.18 29.16 -15.36
C LEU A 120 0.22 28.98 -14.17
N GLU A 121 -0.65 29.96 -13.94
CA GLU A 121 -1.69 29.93 -12.92
C GLU A 121 -2.67 28.75 -13.11
N ILE A 122 -3.19 28.54 -14.34
CA ILE A 122 -4.08 27.41 -14.70
C ILE A 122 -3.36 26.05 -14.54
N ARG A 123 -2.04 26.02 -14.75
CA ARG A 123 -1.22 24.81 -14.54
C ARG A 123 -1.07 24.45 -13.07
N THR A 124 -1.12 25.45 -12.18
CA THR A 124 -1.07 25.29 -10.72
C THR A 124 -2.45 25.18 -10.04
N TYR A 125 -3.56 25.45 -10.76
CA TYR A 125 -4.91 25.20 -10.25
C TYR A 125 -5.15 23.68 -10.13
N GLY A 126 -5.27 23.24 -8.89
CA GLY A 126 -5.54 21.88 -8.45
C GLY A 126 -5.45 21.81 -6.92
N ASN A 127 -6.12 20.85 -6.28
CA ASN A 127 -5.96 20.66 -4.85
C ASN A 127 -4.54 20.10 -4.58
N PHE A 128 -3.74 20.73 -3.72
CA PHE A 128 -2.36 20.31 -3.39
C PHE A 128 -2.27 18.84 -2.95
N ARG A 129 -3.37 18.28 -2.44
CA ARG A 129 -3.47 16.88 -2.02
C ARG A 129 -3.63 15.90 -3.18
N THR A 130 -4.06 16.37 -4.35
CA THR A 130 -4.36 15.56 -5.53
C THR A 130 -3.46 15.83 -6.72
N ILE A 131 -2.57 16.83 -6.65
CA ILE A 131 -1.71 17.20 -7.77
C ILE A 131 -0.54 16.23 -7.93
N ALA A 132 -0.19 15.91 -9.18
CA ALA A 132 0.94 15.05 -9.50
C ALA A 132 2.28 15.82 -9.35
N PRO A 133 3.36 15.18 -8.88
CA PRO A 133 4.62 15.86 -8.54
C PRO A 133 5.29 16.52 -9.76
N GLU A 134 5.15 15.95 -10.96
CA GLU A 134 5.73 16.52 -12.17
C GLU A 134 5.11 17.87 -12.58
N HIS A 135 3.92 18.23 -12.07
CA HIS A 135 3.36 19.57 -12.26
C HIS A 135 4.08 20.65 -11.46
N LEU A 136 4.95 20.28 -10.51
CA LEU A 136 5.53 21.19 -9.51
C LEU A 136 7.00 21.53 -9.79
N VAL A 137 7.60 20.89 -10.79
CA VAL A 137 9.04 20.97 -11.15
C VAL A 137 9.50 22.38 -11.53
N HIS A 138 8.58 23.30 -11.85
CA HIS A 138 8.91 24.67 -12.29
C HIS A 138 8.66 25.74 -11.21
N GLY A 139 8.32 25.35 -9.97
CA GLY A 139 7.94 26.25 -8.90
C GLY A 139 6.45 26.59 -8.93
N VAL A 140 5.84 26.79 -7.76
CA VAL A 140 4.41 27.07 -7.59
C VAL A 140 4.22 28.52 -7.19
N LYS A 141 3.26 29.23 -7.79
CA LYS A 141 2.78 30.51 -7.24
C LYS A 141 1.70 30.23 -6.19
N VAL A 142 1.94 30.63 -4.95
CA VAL A 142 0.93 30.58 -3.87
C VAL A 142 0.65 32.02 -3.44
N HIS A 143 -0.61 32.46 -3.54
CA HIS A 143 -1.04 33.82 -3.14
C HIS A 143 -0.20 34.98 -3.73
N GLY A 144 0.28 34.84 -4.96
CA GLY A 144 1.10 35.86 -5.62
C GLY A 144 2.61 35.73 -5.36
N GLU A 145 3.04 34.88 -4.43
CA GLU A 145 4.45 34.59 -4.18
C GLU A 145 4.92 33.36 -4.98
N VAL A 146 6.07 33.46 -5.63
CA VAL A 146 6.70 32.36 -6.38
C VAL A 146 7.53 31.53 -5.41
N ILE A 147 7.12 30.28 -5.15
CA ILE A 147 7.94 29.29 -4.43
C ILE A 147 9.01 28.77 -5.40
N PRO A 148 10.32 29.00 -5.15
CA PRO A 148 11.39 28.55 -6.02
C PRO A 148 11.55 27.02 -6.03
N ARG A 149 12.23 26.51 -7.06
CA ARG A 149 12.54 25.09 -7.32
C ARG A 149 12.89 24.29 -6.05
N LEU A 150 12.26 23.12 -5.89
CA LEU A 150 12.85 22.01 -5.15
C LEU A 150 14.00 21.45 -6.00
N SER A 151 15.22 21.53 -5.46
CA SER A 151 16.50 21.18 -6.08
C SER A 151 16.45 19.99 -7.06
N SER A 152 16.73 20.22 -8.35
CA SER A 152 16.95 19.18 -9.35
C SER A 152 18.42 18.76 -9.36
N THR A 153 18.75 17.62 -8.76
CA THR A 153 19.99 16.89 -9.07
C THR A 153 19.82 15.96 -10.27
N ALA A 154 18.62 15.86 -10.84
CA ALA A 154 18.36 15.08 -12.06
C ALA A 154 18.91 15.81 -13.31
N PRO A 155 19.63 15.11 -14.21
CA PRO A 155 20.20 15.71 -15.41
C PRO A 155 19.09 16.32 -16.28
N ALA A 156 19.40 17.47 -16.86
CA ALA A 156 18.51 18.27 -17.68
C ALA A 156 18.05 17.52 -18.95
N LEU A 157 17.02 16.69 -18.81
CA LEU A 157 16.16 16.31 -19.91
C LEU A 157 15.47 17.58 -20.41
N LYS A 158 15.60 17.88 -21.70
CA LYS A 158 14.84 18.95 -22.38
C LYS A 158 13.35 18.67 -22.20
N LEU A 159 12.75 19.25 -21.17
CA LEU A 159 11.31 19.14 -20.89
C LEU A 159 10.57 20.15 -21.76
N GLU A 160 9.90 19.65 -22.79
CA GLU A 160 8.87 20.34 -23.58
C GLU A 160 7.81 20.98 -22.65
N PRO A 161 7.07 22.02 -23.08
CA PRO A 161 6.22 22.82 -22.18
C PRO A 161 5.11 22.00 -21.50
N LEU A 162 5.25 21.83 -20.18
CA LEU A 162 4.33 21.10 -19.27
C LEU A 162 2.87 21.48 -19.48
N SER A 163 2.05 20.48 -19.80
CA SER A 163 0.60 20.60 -19.93
C SER A 163 -0.08 19.36 -19.36
N LYS A 164 -1.17 19.55 -18.60
CA LYS A 164 -1.91 18.48 -17.91
C LYS A 164 -2.14 17.27 -18.82
N SER A 165 -1.52 16.14 -18.58
CA SER A 165 -1.56 14.95 -19.44
C SER A 165 -2.59 13.93 -18.94
N ILE A 166 -2.89 12.91 -19.76
CA ILE A 166 -3.67 11.74 -19.32
C ILE A 166 -3.10 11.16 -18.02
N ALA A 167 -1.77 11.08 -17.91
CA ALA A 167 -1.12 10.55 -16.72
C ALA A 167 -1.41 11.37 -15.45
N ASN A 168 -1.75 12.65 -15.57
CA ASN A 168 -2.14 13.49 -14.43
C ASN A 168 -3.56 13.17 -13.95
N ASP A 169 -4.49 12.87 -14.86
CA ASP A 169 -5.82 12.39 -14.47
C ASP A 169 -5.74 11.05 -13.77
N ILE A 170 -4.82 10.18 -14.20
CA ILE A 170 -4.59 8.88 -13.55
C ILE A 170 -4.02 9.06 -12.14
N TRP A 171 -3.09 9.98 -11.93
CA TRP A 171 -2.64 10.32 -10.57
C TRP A 171 -3.80 10.77 -9.67
N GLY A 172 -4.63 11.70 -10.17
CA GLY A 172 -5.84 12.17 -9.48
C GLY A 172 -6.83 11.03 -9.20
N THR A 173 -6.94 10.07 -10.12
CA THR A 173 -7.76 8.86 -9.95
C THR A 173 -7.29 8.02 -8.77
N GLY A 174 -5.98 7.82 -8.58
CA GLY A 174 -5.47 7.11 -7.39
C GLY A 174 -5.83 7.83 -6.07
N MET A 175 -5.77 9.16 -6.06
CA MET A 175 -6.17 9.97 -4.90
C MET A 175 -7.68 9.88 -4.64
N LEU A 176 -8.49 9.85 -5.71
CA LEU A 176 -9.93 9.65 -5.65
C LEU A 176 -10.29 8.27 -5.08
N ILE A 177 -9.66 7.19 -5.56
CA ILE A 177 -9.88 5.83 -5.03
C ILE A 177 -9.59 5.81 -3.53
N LEU A 178 -8.46 6.35 -3.08
CA LEU A 178 -8.15 6.41 -1.65
C LEU A 178 -9.26 7.15 -0.88
N HIS A 179 -9.65 8.34 -1.34
CA HIS A 179 -10.67 9.15 -0.68
C HIS A 179 -12.02 8.44 -0.57
N MET A 180 -12.45 7.79 -1.66
CA MET A 180 -13.71 7.06 -1.75
C MET A 180 -13.85 6.01 -0.65
N PHE A 181 -12.82 5.21 -0.41
CA PHE A 181 -12.88 4.12 0.55
C PHE A 181 -12.37 4.50 1.95
N SER A 182 -11.44 5.45 2.08
CA SER A 182 -11.02 5.94 3.40
C SER A 182 -12.06 6.86 4.03
N ARG A 183 -12.89 7.54 3.22
CA ARG A 183 -13.76 8.67 3.62
C ARG A 183 -12.99 9.81 4.26
N THR A 184 -11.69 9.89 3.98
CA THR A 184 -10.78 10.92 4.47
C THR A 184 -9.97 11.46 3.32
N VAL A 185 -9.76 12.77 3.31
CA VAL A 185 -8.99 13.41 2.24
C VAL A 185 -7.54 12.86 2.27
N PRO A 186 -6.95 12.50 1.11
CA PRO A 186 -5.56 12.06 1.04
C PRO A 186 -4.61 13.03 1.75
N TRP A 187 -3.60 12.47 2.40
CA TRP A 187 -2.62 13.21 3.22
C TRP A 187 -3.20 13.92 4.45
N THR A 188 -4.38 13.55 4.96
CA THR A 188 -5.06 14.24 6.07
C THR A 188 -4.19 14.50 7.31
N GLN A 189 -3.16 13.68 7.54
CA GLN A 189 -2.21 13.83 8.64
C GLN A 189 -1.21 14.97 8.45
N VAL A 190 -0.98 15.39 7.20
CA VAL A 190 -0.08 16.48 6.83
C VAL A 190 -0.86 17.78 6.87
N LYS A 191 -0.49 18.66 7.80
CA LYS A 191 -1.17 19.95 8.03
C LYS A 191 -0.77 20.99 6.99
N ASN A 192 0.51 21.03 6.62
CA ASN A 192 1.03 21.97 5.63
C ASN A 192 0.83 21.41 4.21
N LEU A 193 0.05 22.11 3.39
CA LEU A 193 -0.21 21.69 2.01
C LEU A 193 1.05 21.73 1.11
N ALA A 194 2.00 22.62 1.39
CA ALA A 194 3.26 22.66 0.66
C ALA A 194 4.11 21.39 0.92
N GLU A 195 4.10 20.92 2.17
CA GLU A 195 4.82 19.69 2.56
C GLU A 195 4.30 18.46 1.80
N VAL A 196 2.98 18.37 1.55
CA VAL A 196 2.39 17.26 0.76
C VAL A 196 3.07 17.12 -0.59
N THR A 197 3.36 18.26 -1.23
CA THR A 197 4.00 18.26 -2.55
C THR A 197 5.47 17.86 -2.51
N GLU A 198 6.19 18.22 -1.45
CA GLU A 198 7.57 17.80 -1.22
C GLU A 198 7.63 16.29 -0.99
N LEU A 199 6.75 15.76 -0.15
CA LEU A 199 6.66 14.32 0.12
C LEU A 199 6.36 13.54 -1.17
N ALA A 200 5.36 13.97 -1.95
CA ALA A 200 5.02 13.34 -3.23
C ALA A 200 6.19 13.39 -4.23
N SER A 201 6.90 14.52 -4.30
CA SER A 201 8.08 14.69 -5.17
C SER A 201 9.26 13.82 -4.73
N ALA A 202 9.41 13.59 -3.43
CA ALA A 202 10.39 12.68 -2.84
C ALA A 202 10.03 11.19 -3.00
N GLY A 203 8.94 10.86 -3.70
CA GLY A 203 8.52 9.47 -3.92
C GLY A 203 7.65 8.89 -2.78
N LEU A 204 7.31 9.68 -1.76
CA LEU A 204 6.41 9.25 -0.69
C LEU A 204 4.96 9.30 -1.16
N ARG A 205 4.10 8.48 -0.53
CA ARG A 205 2.69 8.30 -0.89
C ARG A 205 1.79 8.44 0.35
N PRO A 206 0.48 8.71 0.19
CA PRO A 206 -0.44 8.69 1.32
C PRO A 206 -0.30 7.39 2.11
N PRO A 207 -0.37 7.43 3.45
CA PRO A 207 -0.29 6.23 4.26
C PRO A 207 -1.50 5.35 4.02
N PHE A 208 -1.34 4.06 4.30
CA PHE A 208 -2.44 3.12 4.28
C PHE A 208 -3.54 3.57 5.27
N PRO A 209 -4.82 3.66 4.85
CA PRO A 209 -5.89 4.24 5.66
C PRO A 209 -6.44 3.32 6.77
N GLY A 210 -5.90 2.11 6.91
CA GLY A 210 -6.26 1.15 7.97
C GLY A 210 -7.47 0.27 7.67
N HIS A 211 -7.82 -0.59 8.63
CA HIS A 211 -8.83 -1.64 8.47
C HIS A 211 -10.23 -1.14 8.12
N ASP A 212 -10.59 0.07 8.55
CA ASP A 212 -11.89 0.67 8.24
C ASP A 212 -12.11 0.88 6.75
N ALA A 213 -11.06 1.25 6.01
CA ALA A 213 -11.12 1.39 4.56
C ALA A 213 -11.22 0.01 3.88
N VAL A 214 -10.52 -1.00 4.40
CA VAL A 214 -10.59 -2.38 3.89
C VAL A 214 -12.00 -2.93 4.02
N ARG A 215 -12.64 -2.73 5.18
CA ARG A 215 -14.05 -3.12 5.42
C ARG A 215 -15.05 -2.43 4.49
N ARG A 216 -14.67 -1.29 3.91
CA ARG A 216 -15.47 -0.55 2.92
C ARG A 216 -15.15 -0.95 1.48
N GLY A 217 -14.21 -1.87 1.26
CA GLY A 217 -13.86 -2.38 -0.07
C GLY A 217 -12.50 -1.94 -0.60
N LEU A 218 -11.67 -1.20 0.17
CA LEU A 218 -10.26 -0.93 -0.19
C LEU A 218 -9.38 -2.15 0.08
N GLY A 219 -9.70 -3.28 -0.55
CA GLY A 219 -8.86 -4.46 -0.53
C GLY A 219 -7.54 -4.23 -1.29
N PHE A 220 -6.66 -5.24 -1.23
CA PHE A 220 -5.34 -5.21 -1.87
C PHE A 220 -5.36 -4.69 -3.31
N LEU A 221 -6.27 -5.16 -4.16
CA LEU A 221 -6.32 -4.74 -5.56
C LEU A 221 -6.50 -3.23 -5.68
N LYS A 222 -7.49 -2.64 -4.99
CA LYS A 222 -7.75 -1.19 -5.10
C LYS A 222 -6.61 -0.37 -4.50
N TRP A 223 -6.02 -0.84 -3.39
CA TRP A 223 -4.81 -0.24 -2.82
C TRP A 223 -3.64 -0.29 -3.79
N ARG A 224 -3.46 -1.41 -4.50
CA ARG A 224 -2.45 -1.57 -5.54
C ARG A 224 -2.69 -0.60 -6.70
N LEU A 225 -3.92 -0.49 -7.18
CA LEU A 225 -4.29 0.44 -8.24
C LEU A 225 -3.97 1.89 -7.84
N CYS A 226 -4.15 2.27 -6.57
CA CYS A 226 -3.69 3.57 -6.08
C CYS A 226 -2.19 3.77 -6.30
N HIS A 227 -1.36 2.79 -5.92
CA HIS A 227 0.09 2.86 -6.11
C HIS A 227 0.50 2.88 -7.59
N ASP A 228 -0.17 2.11 -8.45
CA ASP A 228 0.04 2.15 -9.91
C ASP A 228 -0.30 3.54 -10.48
N CYS A 229 -1.39 4.14 -9.99
CA CYS A 229 -1.78 5.50 -10.36
C CYS A 229 -0.76 6.54 -9.89
N TRP A 230 -0.14 6.32 -8.73
CA TRP A 230 0.87 7.22 -8.16
C TRP A 230 2.30 6.88 -8.59
N ASN A 231 2.49 6.24 -9.74
CA ASN A 231 3.84 6.00 -10.24
C ASN A 231 4.58 7.35 -10.45
N GLN A 232 5.83 7.43 -9.99
CA GLN A 232 6.64 8.65 -10.11
C GLN A 232 6.93 9.00 -11.57
N LEU A 233 7.03 7.98 -12.44
CA LEU A 233 7.17 8.13 -13.87
C LEU A 233 5.78 8.15 -14.51
N PRO A 234 5.33 9.28 -15.10
CA PRO A 234 3.98 9.39 -15.66
C PRO A 234 3.67 8.34 -16.75
N ALA A 235 4.69 7.93 -17.51
CA ALA A 235 4.57 6.94 -18.58
C ALA A 235 4.25 5.52 -18.07
N LEU A 236 4.51 5.23 -16.80
CA LEU A 236 4.23 3.92 -16.20
C LEU A 236 2.85 3.84 -15.55
N ARG A 237 2.11 4.95 -15.50
CA ARG A 237 0.75 4.95 -14.95
C ARG A 237 -0.20 4.23 -15.91
N PRO A 238 -1.11 3.38 -15.40
CA PRO A 238 -2.07 2.66 -16.25
C PRO A 238 -3.07 3.63 -16.91
N SER A 239 -3.67 3.24 -18.02
CA SER A 239 -4.79 4.01 -18.58
C SER A 239 -6.09 3.77 -17.79
N ALA A 240 -7.04 4.70 -17.83
CA ALA A 240 -8.36 4.53 -17.23
C ALA A 240 -9.07 3.26 -17.74
N LYS A 241 -8.87 2.92 -19.03
CA LYS A 241 -9.37 1.67 -19.63
C LYS A 241 -8.74 0.41 -19.03
N VAL A 242 -7.47 0.45 -18.65
CA VAL A 242 -6.80 -0.67 -17.94
C VAL A 242 -7.36 -0.78 -16.52
N LEU A 243 -7.45 0.33 -15.80
CA LEU A 243 -8.03 0.37 -14.44
C LEU A 243 -9.45 -0.19 -14.40
N LEU A 244 -10.30 0.22 -15.36
CA LEU A 244 -11.68 -0.25 -15.46
C LEU A 244 -11.76 -1.77 -15.65
N ARG A 245 -10.94 -2.33 -16.55
CA ARG A 245 -10.87 -3.78 -16.78
C ARG A 245 -10.44 -4.52 -15.51
N LEU A 246 -9.38 -4.05 -14.85
CA LEU A 246 -8.88 -4.66 -13.62
C LEU A 246 -9.92 -4.67 -12.49
N LEU A 247 -10.79 -3.67 -12.42
CA LEU A 247 -11.89 -3.65 -11.45
C LEU A 247 -13.03 -4.62 -11.81
N HIS A 248 -13.38 -4.73 -13.09
CA HIS A 248 -14.49 -5.58 -13.55
C HIS A 248 -14.13 -7.08 -13.55
N ASP A 249 -12.93 -7.40 -14.03
CA ASP A 249 -12.49 -8.80 -14.17
C ASP A 249 -12.08 -9.40 -12.81
N GLY A 250 -11.89 -8.54 -11.80
CA GLY A 250 -11.16 -8.86 -10.59
C GLY A 250 -9.70 -9.18 -10.93
N ALA A 251 -8.83 -9.24 -9.92
CA ALA A 251 -7.51 -9.82 -10.12
C ALA A 251 -7.68 -11.33 -10.40
N GLN A 252 -7.97 -11.72 -11.65
CA GLN A 252 -8.00 -13.13 -12.05
C GLN A 252 -6.64 -13.79 -11.80
N GLU A 253 -5.58 -13.00 -11.74
CA GLU A 253 -4.29 -13.38 -11.22
C GLU A 253 -3.71 -12.15 -10.52
N LEU A 254 -3.10 -12.32 -9.34
CA LEU A 254 -2.33 -11.23 -8.73
C LEU A 254 -0.99 -10.98 -9.43
N LEU A 255 -0.83 -11.61 -10.58
CA LEU A 255 0.00 -11.24 -11.71
C LEU A 255 -0.80 -11.67 -12.95
N PRO A 256 -1.50 -10.82 -13.71
CA PRO A 256 -1.60 -11.18 -15.11
C PRO A 256 -0.15 -11.30 -15.60
N ALA A 257 0.11 -12.21 -16.51
CA ALA A 257 1.35 -12.30 -17.30
C ALA A 257 1.71 -10.98 -18.06
N THR A 258 1.14 -9.84 -17.66
CA THR A 258 1.29 -8.48 -18.12
C THR A 258 1.69 -7.55 -16.96
N ILE A 259 2.78 -7.84 -16.24
CA ILE A 259 3.77 -6.76 -16.19
C ILE A 259 4.41 -6.81 -17.57
N LEU A 260 4.10 -5.84 -18.43
CA LEU A 260 4.76 -5.73 -19.74
C LEU A 260 6.29 -5.71 -19.60
N ASP A 261 6.80 -5.34 -18.40
CA ASP A 261 8.20 -5.33 -18.02
C ASP A 261 8.41 -5.42 -16.48
N ILE A 262 8.68 -6.61 -15.94
CA ILE A 262 8.98 -6.83 -14.50
C ILE A 262 10.19 -6.03 -14.02
N ASP A 263 11.15 -5.76 -14.91
CA ASP A 263 12.34 -4.98 -14.61
C ASP A 263 11.99 -3.50 -14.39
N ALA A 264 11.09 -2.95 -15.19
CA ALA A 264 10.59 -1.59 -15.00
C ALA A 264 9.82 -1.43 -13.67
N ALA A 265 8.99 -2.42 -13.31
CA ALA A 265 8.24 -2.40 -12.05
C ALA A 265 9.18 -2.42 -10.84
N ILE A 266 10.17 -3.31 -10.85
CA ILE A 266 11.20 -3.37 -9.81
C ILE A 266 11.99 -2.07 -9.72
N ALA A 267 12.46 -1.55 -10.86
CA ALA A 267 13.25 -0.32 -10.91
C ALA A 267 12.48 0.89 -10.35
N CYS A 268 11.15 0.89 -10.48
CA CYS A 268 10.30 1.96 -9.98
C CYS A 268 9.92 1.79 -8.49
N GLU A 269 9.55 0.57 -8.08
CA GLU A 269 8.93 0.35 -6.76
C GLU A 269 9.94 -0.04 -5.66
N VAL A 270 11.06 -0.65 -6.04
CA VAL A 270 12.07 -1.17 -5.12
C VAL A 270 13.35 -0.33 -5.28
N PRO A 271 13.59 0.65 -4.39
CA PRO A 271 14.74 1.55 -4.50
C PRO A 271 16.06 0.79 -4.62
N GLU A 272 16.92 1.23 -5.54
CA GLU A 272 18.28 0.72 -5.61
C GLU A 272 19.18 1.51 -4.65
N LEU A 273 19.68 0.83 -3.62
CA LEU A 273 20.46 1.39 -2.51
C LEU A 273 21.96 1.06 -2.64
N THR A 274 22.41 0.62 -3.81
CA THR A 274 23.78 0.13 -4.05
C THR A 274 24.85 1.11 -3.58
N SER A 275 24.71 2.41 -3.90
CA SER A 275 25.67 3.45 -3.49
C SER A 275 25.58 3.84 -2.00
N GLN A 276 24.48 3.47 -1.33
CA GLN A 276 24.18 3.87 0.04
C GLN A 276 24.51 2.77 1.06
N ILE A 277 24.81 1.55 0.60
CA ILE A 277 25.01 0.39 1.46
C ILE A 277 26.47 -0.02 1.46
N ARG A 278 27.02 -0.17 2.67
CA ARG A 278 28.30 -0.83 2.90
C ARG A 278 28.04 -2.20 3.49
N ALA A 279 28.34 -3.26 2.75
CA ALA A 279 28.33 -4.63 3.28
C ALA A 279 29.41 -4.80 4.36
N MET A 280 29.09 -5.55 5.40
CA MET A 280 29.92 -5.77 6.58
C MET A 280 30.06 -7.28 6.84
N GLY A 281 31.29 -7.72 7.06
CA GLY A 281 31.59 -9.11 7.37
C GLY A 281 31.42 -10.06 6.19
N THR A 282 31.17 -11.33 6.49
CA THR A 282 31.02 -12.42 5.52
C THR A 282 29.56 -12.89 5.48
N PRO A 283 29.03 -13.30 4.31
CA PRO A 283 27.68 -13.84 4.24
C PRO A 283 27.52 -15.09 5.11
N VAL A 284 26.43 -15.16 5.86
CA VAL A 284 26.01 -16.32 6.65
C VAL A 284 24.88 -17.01 5.89
N ARG A 285 25.10 -18.27 5.53
CA ARG A 285 24.05 -19.10 4.91
C ARG A 285 23.03 -19.49 5.99
N ARG A 286 21.75 -19.19 5.74
CA ARG A 286 20.63 -19.65 6.55
C ARG A 286 19.46 -20.04 5.67
N SER A 287 19.08 -21.32 5.72
CA SER A 287 17.81 -21.83 5.20
C SER A 287 17.47 -21.42 3.75
N GLY A 288 18.41 -21.59 2.82
CA GLY A 288 18.22 -21.25 1.40
C GLY A 288 18.46 -19.78 1.04
N TYR A 289 18.80 -18.95 2.03
CA TYR A 289 19.21 -17.56 1.86
C TYR A 289 20.66 -17.34 2.32
N ASP A 290 21.32 -16.34 1.74
CA ASP A 290 22.52 -15.76 2.32
C ASP A 290 22.16 -14.42 2.94
N LEU A 291 22.53 -14.26 4.19
CA LEU A 291 22.38 -13.05 4.97
C LEU A 291 23.73 -12.37 5.09
N LEU A 292 23.80 -11.08 4.81
CA LEU A 292 25.03 -10.29 4.93
C LEU A 292 24.68 -9.00 5.69
N PRO A 293 25.28 -8.78 6.87
CA PRO A 293 25.09 -7.51 7.57
C PRO A 293 25.54 -6.33 6.71
N GLY A 294 24.85 -5.20 6.85
CA GLY A 294 25.15 -4.00 6.10
C GLY A 294 24.92 -2.74 6.92
N LEU A 295 25.58 -1.67 6.51
CA LEU A 295 25.35 -0.33 7.04
C LEU A 295 24.77 0.54 5.92
N TRP A 296 23.53 0.97 6.07
CA TRP A 296 22.83 1.85 5.14
C TRP A 296 22.96 3.31 5.56
N ARG A 297 23.34 4.17 4.61
CA ARG A 297 23.48 5.62 4.80
C ARG A 297 22.62 6.37 3.78
N PRO A 298 21.38 6.74 4.12
CA PRO A 298 20.49 7.43 3.19
C PRO A 298 20.99 8.83 2.81
N ASN A 299 21.76 9.49 3.68
CA ASN A 299 22.41 10.78 3.43
C ASN A 299 23.89 10.75 3.82
N GLU A 300 24.80 11.18 2.94
CA GLU A 300 26.24 11.25 3.22
C GLU A 300 26.60 12.22 4.36
N MET A 301 25.72 13.20 4.65
CA MET A 301 25.93 14.23 5.68
C MET A 301 25.42 13.85 7.08
N GLU A 302 24.65 12.77 7.24
CA GLU A 302 24.18 12.31 8.55
C GLU A 302 25.14 11.25 9.11
N GLY A 303 25.79 11.58 10.24
CA GLY A 303 26.94 10.84 10.74
C GLY A 303 26.69 9.42 11.28
N ARG A 304 25.44 8.93 11.35
CA ARG A 304 25.12 7.60 11.90
C ARG A 304 24.37 6.76 10.88
N GLY A 305 25.03 5.72 10.36
CA GLY A 305 24.40 4.74 9.48
C GLY A 305 23.41 3.85 10.22
N ILE A 306 22.45 3.29 9.49
CA ILE A 306 21.41 2.38 9.95
C ILE A 306 21.87 0.94 9.68
N GLU A 307 21.83 0.09 10.69
CA GLU A 307 22.11 -1.34 10.53
C GLU A 307 20.98 -2.01 9.74
N VAL A 308 21.36 -2.75 8.70
CA VAL A 308 20.44 -3.45 7.80
C VAL A 308 20.95 -4.86 7.55
N MET A 309 20.03 -5.74 7.15
CA MET A 309 20.37 -7.08 6.72
C MET A 309 20.14 -7.19 5.20
N LEU A 310 21.16 -7.71 4.51
CA LEU A 310 21.11 -7.97 3.08
C LEU A 310 20.79 -9.44 2.86
N LEU A 311 19.69 -9.72 2.16
CA LEU A 311 19.17 -11.06 1.95
C LEU A 311 19.19 -11.38 0.46
N ARG A 312 19.78 -12.52 0.09
CA ARG A 312 19.67 -13.07 -1.27
C ARG A 312 19.28 -14.54 -1.24
N ARG A 313 18.63 -15.01 -2.29
CA ARG A 313 18.32 -16.43 -2.47
C ARG A 313 19.49 -17.22 -3.06
N GLU A 314 19.50 -18.51 -2.74
CA GLU A 314 20.48 -19.48 -3.25
C GLU A 314 20.35 -19.75 -4.76
N ASP A 315 19.16 -19.72 -5.33
CA ASP A 315 18.94 -19.92 -6.77
C ASP A 315 19.54 -18.80 -7.63
N SER A 316 19.60 -17.58 -7.12
CA SER A 316 20.31 -16.44 -7.75
C SER A 316 21.82 -16.67 -7.91
N ILE A 317 22.41 -17.63 -7.17
CA ILE A 317 23.85 -17.95 -7.25
C ILE A 317 24.17 -18.73 -8.53
N ARG A 318 23.21 -19.49 -9.06
CA ARG A 318 23.41 -20.33 -10.26
C ARG A 318 23.34 -19.54 -11.57
N ALA A 319 22.82 -18.32 -11.55
CA ALA A 319 22.54 -17.52 -12.75
C ALA A 319 23.73 -16.67 -13.28
N GLN A 320 24.94 -16.79 -12.71
CA GLN A 320 26.19 -16.16 -13.19
C GLN A 320 26.05 -14.70 -13.70
N GLY A 321 25.45 -13.82 -12.89
CA GLY A 321 25.64 -12.37 -13.01
C GLY A 321 24.85 -11.67 -14.12
N VAL A 322 24.63 -10.37 -13.89
CA VAL A 322 23.91 -9.37 -14.71
C VAL A 322 22.39 -9.28 -14.47
N SER A 323 21.63 -10.37 -14.37
CA SER A 323 20.17 -10.31 -14.13
C SER A 323 19.76 -11.06 -12.86
N SER A 324 18.97 -10.45 -11.97
CA SER A 324 18.22 -11.22 -10.96
C SER A 324 17.23 -12.17 -11.64
N THR A 325 16.93 -13.31 -11.01
CA THR A 325 15.92 -14.25 -11.54
C THR A 325 14.54 -13.60 -11.53
N SER A 326 13.66 -13.97 -12.46
CA SER A 326 12.25 -13.54 -12.43
C SER A 326 11.58 -13.86 -11.10
N SER A 327 11.87 -15.03 -10.53
CA SER A 327 11.37 -15.45 -9.22
C SER A 327 11.76 -14.50 -8.08
N PHE A 328 12.99 -13.99 -8.06
CA PHE A 328 13.43 -13.05 -7.03
C PHE A 328 12.82 -11.65 -7.24
N LYS A 329 12.68 -11.23 -8.50
CA LYS A 329 11.97 -9.98 -8.83
C LYS A 329 10.50 -10.07 -8.40
N ASP A 330 9.83 -11.17 -8.67
CA ASP A 330 8.45 -11.39 -8.22
C ASP A 330 8.35 -11.31 -6.69
N GLU A 331 9.23 -12.00 -5.96
CA GLU A 331 9.28 -11.95 -4.49
C GLU A 331 9.49 -10.52 -3.96
N LEU A 332 10.42 -9.76 -4.53
CA LEU A 332 10.67 -8.36 -4.14
C LEU A 332 9.43 -7.48 -4.36
N LEU A 333 8.71 -7.66 -5.46
CA LEU A 333 7.48 -6.91 -5.72
C LEU A 333 6.39 -7.28 -4.71
N HIS A 334 6.15 -8.57 -4.50
CA HIS A 334 5.18 -9.04 -3.52
C HIS A 334 5.51 -8.51 -2.12
N TRP A 335 6.77 -8.63 -1.71
CA TRP A 335 7.28 -8.12 -0.43
C TRP A 335 7.12 -6.60 -0.31
N LYS A 336 7.45 -5.82 -1.35
CA LYS A 336 7.29 -4.36 -1.33
C LYS A 336 5.83 -3.92 -1.19
N ARG A 337 4.91 -4.72 -1.75
CA ARG A 337 3.49 -4.38 -1.87
C ARG A 337 2.65 -4.79 -0.67
N VAL A 338 3.18 -5.59 0.25
CA VAL A 338 2.55 -5.89 1.54
C VAL A 338 3.17 -5.01 2.64
N CYS A 339 2.33 -4.31 3.39
CA CYS A 339 2.79 -3.41 4.45
C CYS A 339 1.96 -3.62 5.71
N HIS A 340 2.59 -4.15 6.75
CA HIS A 340 1.99 -4.41 8.05
C HIS A 340 3.10 -4.40 9.11
N ASP A 341 2.80 -3.98 10.34
CA ASP A 341 3.81 -3.84 11.41
C ASP A 341 4.49 -5.17 11.78
N ASN A 342 3.74 -6.27 11.61
CA ASN A 342 4.19 -7.65 11.84
C ASN A 342 4.63 -8.39 10.55
N LEU A 343 4.82 -7.70 9.44
CA LEU A 343 5.53 -8.24 8.27
C LEU A 343 6.93 -7.63 8.22
N LEU A 344 7.92 -8.46 7.88
CA LEU A 344 9.28 -7.98 7.65
C LEU A 344 9.23 -6.99 6.49
N ALA A 345 9.93 -5.87 6.57
CA ALA A 345 9.75 -4.81 5.60
C ALA A 345 10.99 -4.61 4.71
N LEU A 346 10.70 -4.31 3.45
CA LEU A 346 11.69 -4.12 2.39
C LEU A 346 12.02 -2.64 2.19
N HIS A 347 13.26 -2.26 2.49
CA HIS A 347 13.78 -0.92 2.26
C HIS A 347 14.11 -0.70 0.79
N GLY A 348 14.71 -1.69 0.16
CA GLY A 348 15.10 -1.63 -1.24
C GLY A 348 15.89 -2.85 -1.67
N ARG A 349 16.70 -2.68 -2.71
CA ARG A 349 17.61 -3.69 -3.25
C ARG A 349 19.00 -3.08 -3.44
N CYS A 350 20.04 -3.90 -3.41
CA CYS A 350 21.39 -3.45 -3.74
C CYS A 350 22.17 -4.50 -4.53
N PHE A 351 23.12 -4.03 -5.34
CA PHE A 351 23.99 -4.88 -6.13
C PHE A 351 25.42 -4.85 -5.58
N ILE A 352 25.86 -5.95 -4.96
CA ILE A 352 27.16 -6.05 -4.31
C ILE A 352 27.89 -7.28 -4.83
N SER A 353 29.16 -7.10 -5.21
CA SER A 353 30.04 -8.19 -5.69
C SER A 353 29.40 -9.05 -6.78
N GLY A 354 28.70 -8.42 -7.74
CA GLY A 354 28.08 -9.11 -8.87
C GLY A 354 26.69 -9.70 -8.59
N MET A 355 26.10 -9.43 -7.42
CA MET A 355 24.87 -10.09 -6.97
C MET A 355 23.85 -9.13 -6.38
N TRP A 356 22.57 -9.40 -6.64
CA TRP A 356 21.44 -8.65 -6.09
C TRP A 356 21.03 -9.15 -4.71
N PHE A 357 20.77 -8.23 -3.79
CA PHE A 357 20.26 -8.48 -2.45
C PHE A 357 19.03 -7.62 -2.19
N ALA A 358 18.07 -8.16 -1.44
CA ALA A 358 17.01 -7.43 -0.76
C ALA A 358 17.59 -6.76 0.50
N VAL A 359 17.11 -5.58 0.85
CA VAL A 359 17.57 -4.83 2.02
C VAL A 359 16.42 -4.71 3.02
N HIS A 360 16.59 -5.27 4.22
CA HIS A 360 15.57 -5.22 5.27
C HIS A 360 16.16 -4.85 6.64
N ASP A 361 15.29 -4.70 7.64
CA ASP A 361 15.69 -4.39 9.02
C ASP A 361 16.66 -5.45 9.57
N ASP A 362 17.72 -5.02 10.26
CA ASP A 362 18.58 -5.92 11.03
C ASP A 362 17.86 -6.35 12.31
N LEU A 363 17.32 -7.57 12.29
CA LEU A 363 16.51 -8.15 13.35
C LEU A 363 17.05 -9.55 13.67
N ASP A 364 16.92 -9.96 14.94
CA ASP A 364 17.27 -11.31 15.35
C ASP A 364 16.26 -12.29 14.74
N CYS A 365 16.72 -13.41 14.18
CA CYS A 365 15.80 -14.52 13.91
C CYS A 365 15.38 -15.16 15.25
N PHE A 366 14.27 -15.91 15.22
CA PHE A 366 13.76 -16.59 16.41
C PHE A 366 14.83 -17.41 17.14
N GLU A 367 15.65 -18.18 16.41
CA GLU A 367 16.67 -19.04 17.00
C GLU A 367 17.78 -18.25 17.71
N ASP A 368 18.22 -17.14 17.14
CA ASP A 368 19.22 -16.27 17.77
C ASP A 368 18.63 -15.57 18.99
N TRP A 369 17.40 -15.11 18.88
CA TRP A 369 16.68 -14.43 19.95
C TRP A 369 16.45 -15.34 21.15
N ILE A 370 15.92 -16.56 20.94
CA ILE A 370 15.68 -17.51 22.02
C ILE A 370 17.01 -17.93 22.65
N ALA A 371 18.07 -18.16 21.87
CA ALA A 371 19.39 -18.47 22.42
C ALA A 371 19.98 -17.33 23.26
N LYS A 372 19.66 -16.06 22.96
CA LYS A 372 20.05 -14.92 23.82
C LYS A 372 19.28 -14.93 25.14
N ILE A 373 17.99 -15.24 25.13
CA ILE A 373 17.17 -15.41 26.34
C ILE A 373 17.72 -16.56 27.19
N ASP A 374 18.01 -17.71 26.58
CA ASP A 374 18.54 -18.90 27.26
C ASP A 374 19.88 -18.61 27.97
N ARG A 375 20.73 -17.77 27.37
CA ARG A 375 22.03 -17.37 27.93
C ARG A 375 21.94 -16.34 29.04
N ALA A 376 20.85 -15.56 29.12
CA ALA A 376 20.70 -14.50 30.10
C ALA A 376 20.55 -15.05 31.54
N GLY A 377 20.10 -16.30 31.70
CA GLY A 377 20.03 -17.03 32.97
C GLY A 377 18.77 -16.67 33.78
N SER A 378 18.00 -17.70 34.16
CA SER A 378 16.69 -17.58 34.81
C SER A 378 16.76 -17.14 36.27
N ASP A 379 16.32 -15.93 36.58
CA ASP A 379 15.64 -15.67 37.86
C ASP A 379 14.17 -16.12 37.72
N GLU A 380 13.54 -16.65 38.77
CA GLU A 380 12.15 -17.17 38.70
C GLU A 380 11.13 -16.09 38.26
N GLU A 381 11.43 -14.80 38.46
CA GLU A 381 10.66 -13.67 37.91
C GLU A 381 10.78 -13.52 36.37
N GLU A 382 11.83 -14.03 35.74
CA GLU A 382 12.01 -13.97 34.27
C GLU A 382 11.20 -15.04 33.52
N GLY A 383 10.89 -16.17 34.16
CA GLY A 383 10.20 -17.30 33.51
C GLY A 383 8.81 -16.94 32.98
N ILE A 384 8.07 -16.10 33.70
CA ILE A 384 6.70 -15.67 33.35
C ILE A 384 6.75 -14.62 32.21
N SER A 385 7.71 -13.68 32.24
CA SER A 385 7.93 -12.69 31.18
C SER A 385 8.23 -13.34 29.81
N VAL A 386 9.01 -14.43 29.80
CA VAL A 386 9.32 -15.17 28.57
C VAL A 386 8.09 -15.87 27.99
N ARG A 387 7.20 -16.42 28.84
CA ARG A 387 5.94 -17.04 28.41
C ARG A 387 5.05 -16.02 27.70
N VAL A 388 4.89 -14.84 28.28
CA VAL A 388 4.13 -13.73 27.68
C VAL A 388 4.78 -13.28 26.36
N ALA A 389 6.12 -13.19 26.30
CA ALA A 389 6.84 -12.84 25.08
C ALA A 389 6.62 -13.85 23.94
N LEU A 390 6.63 -15.15 24.23
CA LEU A 390 6.36 -16.22 23.25
C LEU A 390 4.91 -16.15 22.74
N LEU A 391 3.94 -15.92 23.61
CA LEU A 391 2.54 -15.75 23.21
C LEU A 391 2.34 -14.48 22.40
N LYS A 392 3.00 -13.38 22.77
CA LYS A 392 2.96 -12.12 22.03
C LYS A 392 3.55 -12.27 20.62
N LEU A 393 4.63 -13.03 20.48
CA LEU A 393 5.17 -13.41 19.18
C LEU A 393 4.13 -14.13 18.33
N LEU A 394 3.43 -15.13 18.90
CA LEU A 394 2.39 -15.85 18.18
C LEU A 394 1.22 -14.95 17.78
N TYR A 395 0.80 -14.03 18.66
CA TYR A 395 -0.21 -13.04 18.36
C TYR A 395 0.20 -12.15 17.19
N ASP A 396 1.45 -11.67 17.19
CA ASP A 396 2.00 -10.80 16.15
C ASP A 396 2.02 -11.52 14.79
N ILE A 397 2.43 -12.79 14.75
CA ILE A 397 2.41 -13.60 13.52
C ILE A 397 0.98 -13.87 13.06
N ALA A 398 0.04 -14.15 13.98
CA ALA A 398 -1.38 -14.30 13.64
C ALA A 398 -1.96 -13.00 13.05
N SER A 399 -1.56 -11.83 13.58
CA SER A 399 -1.97 -10.53 13.05
C SER A 399 -1.45 -10.29 11.62
N ALA A 400 -0.21 -10.70 11.34
CA ALA A 400 0.35 -10.62 9.99
C ALA A 400 -0.43 -11.49 8.99
N LEU A 401 -0.76 -12.72 9.38
CA LEU A 401 -1.51 -13.65 8.54
C LEU A 401 -2.96 -13.20 8.34
N GLU A 402 -3.61 -12.69 9.38
CA GLU A 402 -4.95 -12.12 9.25
C GLU A 402 -4.97 -10.98 8.23
N PHE A 403 -3.99 -10.07 8.29
CA PHE A 403 -3.85 -9.00 7.31
C PHE A 403 -3.75 -9.57 5.88
N LEU A 404 -2.96 -10.61 5.64
CA LEU A 404 -2.84 -11.24 4.33
C LEU A 404 -4.15 -11.93 3.88
N HIS A 405 -4.80 -12.67 4.77
CA HIS A 405 -6.01 -13.44 4.47
C HIS A 405 -7.25 -12.55 4.25
N MET A 406 -7.32 -11.38 4.88
CA MET A 406 -8.41 -10.41 4.69
C MET A 406 -8.33 -9.60 3.39
N GLN A 407 -7.28 -9.78 2.60
CA GLN A 407 -7.18 -9.12 1.30
C GLN A 407 -8.26 -9.64 0.34
N THR A 408 -8.58 -8.86 -0.69
CA THR A 408 -9.55 -9.25 -1.72
C THR A 408 -8.90 -9.14 -3.10
N PRO A 409 -8.56 -10.28 -3.74
CA PRO A 409 -8.64 -11.65 -3.22
C PRO A 409 -7.62 -11.93 -2.08
N PRO A 410 -7.85 -12.95 -1.23
CA PRO A 410 -6.96 -13.28 -0.12
C PRO A 410 -5.51 -13.50 -0.58
N ILE A 411 -4.53 -13.09 0.21
CA ILE A 411 -3.11 -13.40 0.00
C ILE A 411 -2.72 -14.56 0.90
N VAL A 412 -2.19 -15.61 0.31
CA VAL A 412 -1.61 -16.76 0.99
C VAL A 412 -0.11 -16.55 1.11
N HIS A 413 0.42 -16.71 2.32
CA HIS A 413 1.85 -16.60 2.60
C HIS A 413 2.64 -17.76 2.00
N GLY A 414 2.14 -18.99 2.13
CA GLY A 414 2.68 -20.18 1.46
C GLY A 414 3.94 -20.79 2.10
N ASP A 415 4.60 -20.09 3.03
CA ASP A 415 5.73 -20.64 3.80
C ASP A 415 5.78 -20.16 5.26
N VAL A 416 4.72 -20.36 6.03
CA VAL A 416 4.66 -19.92 7.44
C VAL A 416 5.51 -20.84 8.33
N GLN A 417 6.74 -20.44 8.65
CA GLN A 417 7.67 -21.25 9.44
C GLN A 417 8.53 -20.41 10.40
N LEU A 418 8.99 -21.03 11.49
CA LEU A 418 9.74 -20.38 12.56
C LEU A 418 11.03 -19.68 12.09
N ARG A 419 11.72 -20.26 11.10
CA ARG A 419 12.92 -19.68 10.47
C ARG A 419 12.70 -18.33 9.79
N HIS A 420 11.45 -18.00 9.49
CA HIS A 420 11.06 -16.74 8.86
C HIS A 420 10.48 -15.74 9.88
N VAL A 421 10.59 -16.04 11.17
CA VAL A 421 10.17 -15.14 12.26
C VAL A 421 11.36 -14.34 12.74
N TYR A 422 11.23 -13.02 12.65
CA TYR A 422 12.23 -12.05 13.05
C TYR A 422 11.71 -11.21 14.21
N ILE A 423 12.59 -10.85 15.14
CA ILE A 423 12.23 -10.24 16.42
C ILE A 423 13.13 -9.03 16.64
N GLY A 424 12.51 -7.90 16.99
CA GLY A 424 13.27 -6.73 17.39
C GLY A 424 12.39 -5.54 17.76
N LYS A 425 13.02 -4.38 17.90
CA LYS A 425 12.36 -3.16 18.40
C LYS A 425 11.35 -2.58 17.39
N PRO A 426 10.30 -1.88 17.86
CA PRO A 426 9.33 -1.21 17.00
C PRO A 426 9.97 -0.09 16.17
N ARG A 427 9.38 0.17 15.00
CA ARG A 427 9.76 1.27 14.09
C ARG A 427 9.31 2.66 14.59
N SER A 428 8.36 2.72 15.52
CA SER A 428 7.87 3.97 16.12
C SER A 428 8.03 3.96 17.63
N THR A 429 8.54 5.06 18.18
CA THR A 429 8.81 5.26 19.62
C THR A 429 7.56 5.65 20.42
N LYS A 430 6.33 5.44 19.91
CA LYS A 430 5.10 5.95 20.54
C LYS A 430 4.36 5.01 21.49
N LEU A 431 4.86 3.82 21.77
CA LEU A 431 4.32 2.95 22.82
C LEU A 431 5.45 2.58 23.79
N VAL A 432 5.58 3.40 24.83
CA VAL A 432 6.31 3.04 26.05
C VAL A 432 5.29 2.38 26.95
N LEU A 433 5.42 1.07 27.17
CA LEU A 433 5.05 0.35 28.39
C LEU A 433 5.55 -1.09 28.24
N VAL A 434 6.30 -1.55 29.26
CA VAL A 434 6.96 -2.86 29.44
C VAL A 434 8.35 -3.00 28.80
N ARG A 435 9.33 -3.39 29.62
CA ARG A 435 10.78 -3.54 29.29
C ARG A 435 11.08 -4.59 28.18
N TYR A 436 10.07 -5.25 27.62
CA TYR A 436 10.19 -6.38 26.69
C TYR A 436 9.34 -6.26 25.42
N THR A 437 8.86 -5.07 25.02
CA THR A 437 8.05 -4.90 23.79
C THR A 437 8.90 -5.06 22.52
N GLN A 438 9.32 -6.29 22.24
CA GLN A 438 9.85 -6.71 20.95
C GLN A 438 8.67 -7.21 20.11
N TYR A 439 8.68 -6.87 18.82
CA TYR A 439 7.60 -7.24 17.90
C TYR A 439 8.11 -8.32 16.96
N ALA A 440 7.29 -9.35 16.77
CA ALA A 440 7.59 -10.38 15.80
C ALA A 440 7.14 -9.95 14.40
N ARG A 441 7.97 -10.27 13.42
CA ARG A 441 7.75 -9.99 12.00
C ARG A 441 7.91 -11.25 11.18
N LEU A 442 6.91 -11.56 10.36
CA LEU A 442 6.95 -12.67 9.42
C LEU A 442 7.63 -12.24 8.11
N GLY A 443 8.66 -12.96 7.71
CA GLY A 443 9.32 -12.88 6.40
C GLY A 443 9.06 -14.11 5.53
N GLY A 444 9.90 -14.35 4.53
CA GLY A 444 9.81 -15.58 3.70
C GLY A 444 8.79 -15.48 2.56
N PHE A 445 8.88 -14.43 1.75
CA PHE A 445 7.87 -14.07 0.75
C PHE A 445 7.93 -14.82 -0.58
N ALA A 446 8.87 -15.76 -0.74
CA ALA A 446 9.11 -16.50 -1.98
C ALA A 446 7.91 -17.28 -2.52
N HIS A 447 7.03 -17.74 -1.63
CA HIS A 447 5.83 -18.53 -1.97
C HIS A 447 4.54 -17.73 -1.80
N MET A 448 4.65 -16.43 -1.49
CA MET A 448 3.51 -15.58 -1.29
C MET A 448 2.80 -15.35 -2.62
N ARG A 449 1.48 -15.54 -2.61
CA ARG A 449 0.63 -15.38 -3.79
C ARG A 449 -0.76 -15.00 -3.35
N SER A 450 -1.49 -14.30 -4.19
CA SER A 450 -2.92 -14.12 -3.94
C SER A 450 -3.75 -15.08 -4.75
N LEU A 451 -4.92 -15.37 -4.20
CA LEU A 451 -5.91 -16.25 -4.79
C LEU A 451 -6.64 -15.60 -5.96
N GLN A 452 -7.42 -16.41 -6.68
CA GLN A 452 -8.25 -15.92 -7.77
C GLN A 452 -9.40 -15.07 -7.23
N ALA A 453 -9.81 -14.06 -8.00
CA ALA A 453 -11.02 -13.27 -7.72
C ALA A 453 -12.24 -14.18 -7.46
N GLY A 454 -12.99 -13.87 -6.39
CA GLY A 454 -14.11 -14.70 -5.92
C GLY A 454 -13.73 -15.76 -4.88
N SER A 455 -12.44 -15.99 -4.63
CA SER A 455 -11.98 -16.83 -3.52
C SER A 455 -12.26 -16.14 -2.18
N SER A 456 -12.77 -16.89 -1.21
CA SER A 456 -12.93 -16.43 0.17
C SER A 456 -11.79 -16.89 1.07
N ASP A 457 -11.79 -16.36 2.30
CA ASP A 457 -10.97 -16.84 3.42
C ASP A 457 -11.19 -18.32 3.76
N GLY A 458 -12.27 -18.94 3.28
CA GLY A 458 -12.52 -20.38 3.35
C GLY A 458 -11.71 -21.25 2.37
N SER A 459 -10.87 -20.65 1.52
CA SER A 459 -10.07 -21.40 0.54
C SER A 459 -9.11 -22.41 1.21
N PRO A 460 -8.92 -23.62 0.64
CA PRO A 460 -7.99 -24.61 1.18
C PRO A 460 -6.57 -24.08 1.39
N LEU A 461 -6.11 -23.17 0.53
CA LEU A 461 -4.77 -22.57 0.61
C LEU A 461 -4.63 -21.56 1.76
N VAL A 462 -5.71 -20.85 2.11
CA VAL A 462 -5.74 -20.01 3.32
C VAL A 462 -5.66 -20.90 4.55
N TRP A 463 -6.40 -22.01 4.55
CA TRP A 463 -6.33 -23.00 5.63
C TRP A 463 -4.97 -23.72 5.74
N ASP A 464 -4.19 -23.82 4.66
CA ASP A 464 -2.82 -24.33 4.71
C ASP A 464 -1.91 -23.40 5.53
N ASP A 465 -2.02 -22.07 5.36
CA ASP A 465 -1.31 -21.09 6.20
C ASP A 465 -1.75 -21.18 7.67
N VAL A 466 -3.05 -21.32 7.93
CA VAL A 466 -3.60 -21.47 9.30
C VAL A 466 -3.06 -22.74 9.97
N GLN A 467 -3.04 -23.85 9.24
CA GLN A 467 -2.46 -25.10 9.73
C GLN A 467 -0.96 -24.97 9.99
N ALA A 468 -0.22 -24.32 9.10
CA ALA A 468 1.20 -24.04 9.28
C ALA A 468 1.46 -23.15 10.50
N PHE A 469 0.60 -22.15 10.76
CA PHE A 469 0.62 -21.37 11.99
C PHE A 469 0.41 -22.25 13.23
N GLY A 470 -0.53 -23.21 13.20
CA GLY A 470 -0.71 -24.18 14.28
C GLY A 470 0.56 -24.99 14.58
N HIS A 471 1.27 -25.44 13.54
CA HIS A 471 2.55 -26.14 13.70
C HIS A 471 3.67 -25.22 14.21
N LEU A 472 3.69 -23.95 13.80
CA LEU A 472 4.60 -22.94 14.32
C LEU A 472 4.35 -22.71 15.81
N LEU A 473 3.09 -22.52 16.19
CA LEU A 473 2.65 -22.35 17.58
C LEU A 473 3.14 -23.50 18.46
N ARG A 474 2.95 -24.75 18.02
CA ARG A 474 3.46 -25.92 18.73
C ARG A 474 4.98 -25.82 18.97
N LYS A 475 5.77 -25.52 17.93
CA LYS A 475 7.24 -25.44 18.04
C LYS A 475 7.70 -24.32 18.97
N VAL A 476 7.01 -23.18 18.95
CA VAL A 476 7.30 -22.05 19.86
C VAL A 476 7.03 -22.47 21.30
N LEU A 477 5.90 -23.16 21.56
CA LEU A 477 5.54 -23.58 22.91
C LEU A 477 6.39 -24.75 23.42
N GLU A 478 6.87 -25.65 22.55
CA GLU A 478 7.80 -26.75 22.91
C GLU A 478 9.07 -26.24 23.61
N HIS A 479 9.60 -25.07 23.22
CA HIS A 479 10.88 -24.55 23.74
C HIS A 479 10.89 -24.23 25.24
N ARG A 480 9.76 -23.87 25.83
CA ARG A 480 9.67 -23.42 27.23
C ARG A 480 8.48 -23.95 28.02
N PHE A 481 7.45 -24.43 27.34
CA PHE A 481 6.28 -25.01 27.98
C PHE A 481 6.28 -26.55 27.95
N GLY A 482 7.26 -27.19 27.31
CA GLY A 482 7.32 -28.65 27.18
C GLY A 482 6.11 -29.24 26.43
N PHE A 483 5.46 -28.44 25.58
CA PHE A 483 4.20 -28.79 24.91
C PHE A 483 4.35 -30.02 24.01
N SER A 484 3.54 -31.06 24.22
CA SER A 484 3.49 -32.26 23.36
C SER A 484 2.03 -32.60 23.00
N PRO A 485 1.63 -32.54 21.73
CA PRO A 485 0.24 -32.85 21.35
C PRO A 485 -0.07 -34.35 21.51
N GLY A 486 -1.16 -34.68 22.22
CA GLY A 486 -1.74 -36.03 22.25
C GLY A 486 -1.34 -36.92 23.43
N LEU A 487 -0.46 -36.48 24.32
CA LEU A 487 -0.42 -36.98 25.69
C LEU A 487 -1.44 -36.17 26.50
N GLY A 488 -2.30 -36.84 27.27
CA GLY A 488 -3.39 -36.20 28.02
C GLY A 488 -2.97 -34.90 28.69
N ASN A 489 -3.84 -33.88 28.57
CA ASN A 489 -3.62 -32.47 28.94
C ASN A 489 -3.47 -32.24 30.46
N ASP A 490 -2.49 -32.88 31.09
CA ASP A 490 -2.04 -32.59 32.45
C ASP A 490 -0.54 -32.26 32.44
N LEU A 491 -0.09 -31.44 31.48
CA LEU A 491 1.16 -30.71 31.64
C LEU A 491 0.84 -29.45 32.46
N PRO A 492 1.40 -29.28 33.67
CA PRO A 492 1.01 -28.22 34.61
C PRO A 492 1.25 -26.77 34.12
N ASP A 493 1.85 -26.59 32.94
CA ASP A 493 2.37 -25.29 32.49
C ASP A 493 1.85 -24.78 31.13
N VAL A 494 1.09 -25.57 30.35
CA VAL A 494 0.53 -25.08 29.08
C VAL A 494 -0.91 -24.62 29.31
N PRO A 495 -1.26 -23.34 29.09
CA PRO A 495 -2.65 -22.90 29.21
C PRO A 495 -3.54 -23.72 28.27
N ASN A 496 -4.62 -24.31 28.79
CA ASN A 496 -5.61 -25.08 28.02
C ASN A 496 -6.03 -24.36 26.73
N GLU A 497 -6.09 -23.03 26.78
CA GLU A 497 -6.41 -22.17 25.65
C GLU A 497 -5.41 -22.28 24.48
N ALA A 498 -4.10 -22.38 24.76
CA ALA A 498 -3.07 -22.53 23.73
C ALA A 498 -3.18 -23.87 22.99
N ALA A 499 -3.56 -24.94 23.71
CA ALA A 499 -3.84 -26.25 23.12
C ALA A 499 -5.11 -26.22 22.24
N LEU A 500 -6.14 -25.49 22.65
CA LEU A 500 -7.35 -25.27 21.84
C LEU A 500 -7.04 -24.49 20.56
N ILE A 501 -6.21 -23.45 20.64
CA ILE A 501 -5.76 -22.69 19.46
C ILE A 501 -4.97 -23.61 18.52
N HIS A 502 -4.03 -24.39 19.05
CA HIS A 502 -3.27 -25.36 18.25
C HIS A 502 -4.21 -26.32 17.50
N ASP A 503 -5.11 -27.00 18.22
CA ASP A 503 -5.99 -28.02 17.62
C ASP A 503 -6.96 -27.39 16.61
N GLY A 504 -7.49 -26.21 16.91
CA GLY A 504 -8.34 -25.42 16.03
C GLY A 504 -7.68 -25.07 14.70
N CYS A 505 -6.44 -24.60 14.75
CA CYS A 505 -5.67 -24.26 13.57
C CYS A 505 -5.30 -25.51 12.76
N VAL A 506 -4.78 -26.56 13.42
CA VAL A 506 -4.30 -27.77 12.74
C VAL A 506 -5.44 -28.57 12.10
N ARG A 507 -6.61 -28.63 12.75
CA ARG A 507 -7.80 -29.34 12.24
C ARG A 507 -8.75 -28.43 11.44
N ARG A 508 -8.37 -27.18 11.17
CA ARG A 508 -9.10 -26.24 10.29
C ARG A 508 -10.52 -25.91 10.77
N PHE A 509 -10.72 -25.77 12.07
CA PHE A 509 -12.00 -25.30 12.64
C PHE A 509 -11.89 -23.96 13.39
N MET A 510 -10.70 -23.37 13.43
CA MET A 510 -10.46 -22.03 13.97
C MET A 510 -9.74 -21.17 12.92
N SER A 511 -10.35 -20.05 12.51
CA SER A 511 -9.72 -19.10 11.59
C SER A 511 -8.56 -18.36 12.26
N ILE A 512 -7.70 -17.73 11.46
CA ILE A 512 -6.57 -16.97 12.01
C ILE A 512 -7.01 -15.78 12.88
N SER A 513 -8.13 -15.12 12.53
CA SER A 513 -8.73 -14.07 13.35
C SER A 513 -9.15 -14.60 14.72
N GLN A 514 -9.81 -15.76 14.76
CA GLN A 514 -10.23 -16.40 16.00
C GLN A 514 -9.03 -16.81 16.86
N ALA A 515 -7.99 -17.38 16.23
CA ALA A 515 -6.75 -17.74 16.91
C ALA A 515 -6.06 -16.50 17.51
N ARG A 516 -5.95 -15.41 16.75
CA ARG A 516 -5.39 -14.14 17.21
C ARG A 516 -6.18 -13.58 18.40
N ASP A 517 -7.51 -13.56 18.33
CA ASP A 517 -8.35 -12.99 19.38
C ASP A 517 -8.24 -13.80 20.68
N ARG A 518 -8.20 -15.13 20.60
CA ARG A 518 -7.94 -16.00 21.75
C ARG A 518 -6.54 -15.82 22.33
N LEU A 519 -5.50 -15.65 21.49
CA LEU A 519 -4.15 -15.32 21.96
C LEU A 519 -4.12 -14.00 22.71
N ARG A 520 -4.86 -12.98 22.25
CA ARG A 520 -4.98 -11.69 22.94
C ARG A 520 -5.59 -11.84 24.33
N GLU A 521 -6.67 -12.61 24.43
CA GLU A 521 -7.34 -12.90 25.71
C GLU A 521 -6.41 -13.66 26.66
N LEU A 522 -5.70 -14.66 26.16
CA LEU A 522 -4.73 -15.42 26.94
C LEU A 522 -3.59 -14.52 27.45
N ILE A 523 -3.02 -13.67 26.60
CA ILE A 523 -1.99 -12.69 27.00
C ILE A 523 -2.54 -11.76 28.08
N ALA A 524 -3.75 -11.24 27.91
CA ALA A 524 -4.36 -10.34 28.89
C ALA A 524 -4.58 -11.03 30.25
N SER A 525 -4.99 -12.30 30.26
CA SER A 525 -5.17 -13.07 31.50
C SER A 525 -3.86 -13.24 32.26
N LEU A 526 -2.78 -13.65 31.58
CA LEU A 526 -1.47 -13.84 32.20
C LEU A 526 -0.87 -12.51 32.67
N SER A 527 -1.02 -11.43 31.90
CA SER A 527 -0.55 -10.12 32.32
C SER A 527 -1.38 -9.49 33.44
N SER A 528 -2.64 -9.90 33.64
CA SER A 528 -3.44 -9.46 34.78
C SER A 528 -3.09 -10.21 36.08
N GLU A 529 -2.53 -11.41 35.99
CA GLU A 529 -1.94 -12.11 37.13
C GLU A 529 -0.59 -11.47 37.57
N GLU A 530 0.04 -10.67 36.69
CA GLU A 530 1.30 -9.94 36.96
C GLU A 530 1.12 -8.60 37.69
N MET A 531 -0.10 -8.04 37.76
CA MET A 531 -0.44 -6.76 38.42
C MET A 531 -1.11 -6.97 39.77
#